data_AF-A0AB35X9I7-F1
#
_entry.id   AF-A0AB35X9I7-F1
#
_cell.length_a   1.000
_cell.length_b   1.000
_cell.length_c   1.000
_cell.angle_alpha   90.00
_cell.angle_beta   90.00
_cell.angle_gamma   90.00
#
_symmetry.space_group_name_H-M   'P 1'
#
loop_
_entity.id
_entity.type
_entity.pdbx_description
1 polymer ?
#
loop_
_entity_poly.entity_id
_entity_poly.type
_entity_poly.pdbx_seq_one_letter_code
_entity_poly.pdbx_strand_id
1 'polypeptide(L)'
;MARVKRGVIARARHKKILKQAKGYYGARSRVYRVAFQAVIKAGQYAYRDRRQRKRQFRQLWIARINAAARQNGISYSKFINGLKKASVEIDRKILADIAVFDKVAFTALVEKAESSTGVSQLEEGASLPLFILTVSMH
;
A
#
# COMPACT_ATOMS: atom_id res chain seq x y z
N MET A 1 42.71 12.53 -45.81
CA MET A 1 41.49 12.46 -44.98
C MET A 1 41.38 13.72 -44.13
N ALA A 2 40.27 14.47 -44.21
CA ALA A 2 40.15 15.80 -43.56
C ALA A 2 39.78 15.69 -42.06
N ARG A 3 40.39 16.53 -41.20
CA ARG A 3 40.10 16.60 -39.76
C ARG A 3 38.78 17.31 -39.49
N VAL A 4 37.75 16.57 -39.07
CA VAL A 4 36.46 17.14 -38.66
C VAL A 4 36.55 17.77 -37.27
N LYS A 5 36.17 19.05 -37.14
CA LYS A 5 36.09 19.76 -35.84
C LYS A 5 34.86 19.29 -35.05
N ARG A 6 35.05 18.80 -33.81
CA ARG A 6 33.97 18.20 -32.98
C ARG A 6 33.48 19.06 -31.80
N GLY A 7 34.00 20.29 -31.64
CA GLY A 7 33.74 21.13 -30.45
C GLY A 7 32.27 21.51 -30.24
N VAL A 8 31.54 21.81 -31.32
CA VAL A 8 30.11 22.18 -31.26
C VAL A 8 29.26 21.01 -30.75
N ILE A 9 29.53 19.80 -31.24
CA ILE A 9 28.83 18.57 -30.85
C ILE A 9 29.08 18.25 -29.37
N ALA A 10 30.32 18.38 -28.90
CA ALA A 10 30.67 18.17 -27.49
C ALA A 10 29.94 19.15 -26.56
N ARG A 11 29.91 20.44 -26.92
CA ARG A 11 29.19 21.48 -26.16
C ARG A 11 27.68 21.20 -26.10
N ALA A 12 27.08 20.77 -27.21
CA ALA A 12 25.66 20.41 -27.25
C ALA A 12 25.34 19.21 -26.34
N ARG A 13 26.15 18.15 -26.36
CA ARG A 13 26.00 16.98 -25.47
C ARG A 13 26.11 17.37 -24.00
N HIS A 14 27.08 18.21 -23.63
CA HIS A 14 27.25 18.67 -22.25
C HIS A 14 26.04 19.47 -21.78
N LYS A 15 25.55 20.42 -22.60
CA LYS A 15 24.35 21.21 -22.28
C LYS A 15 23.11 20.33 -22.09
N LYS A 16 22.93 19.26 -22.88
CA LYS A 16 21.81 18.33 -22.73
C LYS A 16 21.78 17.67 -21.35
N ILE A 17 22.93 17.15 -20.89
CA ILE A 17 23.04 16.50 -19.57
C ILE A 17 22.88 17.51 -18.43
N LEU A 18 23.51 18.68 -18.52
CA LEU A 18 23.36 19.72 -17.50
C LEU A 18 21.92 20.25 -17.42
N LYS A 19 21.19 20.29 -18.55
CA LYS A 19 19.75 20.61 -18.56
C LYS A 19 18.93 19.57 -17.80
N GLN A 20 19.27 18.28 -17.91
CA GLN A 20 18.61 17.20 -17.17
C GLN A 20 18.99 17.17 -15.68
N ALA A 21 20.20 17.59 -15.33
CA ALA A 21 20.70 17.66 -13.96
C ALA A 21 20.29 18.95 -13.21
N LYS A 22 19.44 19.79 -13.81
CA LYS A 22 18.91 20.98 -13.14
C LYS A 22 18.16 20.56 -11.87
N GLY A 23 18.43 21.26 -10.76
CA GLY A 23 17.88 20.94 -9.44
C GLY A 23 18.73 19.96 -8.63
N TYR A 24 19.80 19.39 -9.19
CA TYR A 24 20.73 18.57 -8.40
C TYR A 24 21.59 19.44 -7.48
N TYR A 25 21.96 18.88 -6.33
CA TYR A 25 22.75 19.60 -5.32
C TYR A 25 24.25 19.63 -5.65
N GLY A 26 24.90 20.77 -5.42
CA GLY A 26 26.35 20.94 -5.51
C GLY A 26 26.95 20.58 -6.89
N ALA A 27 28.05 19.83 -6.89
CA ALA A 27 28.77 19.48 -8.12
C ALA A 27 27.94 18.67 -9.13
N ARG A 28 26.86 18.01 -8.69
CA ARG A 28 25.97 17.20 -9.54
C ARG A 28 25.13 18.03 -10.50
N SER A 29 24.97 19.35 -10.28
CA SER A 29 24.29 20.25 -11.23
C SER A 29 25.25 21.09 -12.08
N ARG A 30 26.51 21.25 -11.67
CA ARG A 30 27.48 22.14 -12.32
C ARG A 30 28.53 21.40 -13.15
N VAL A 31 29.04 20.26 -12.67
CA VAL A 31 30.19 19.56 -13.27
C VAL A 31 29.71 18.41 -14.15
N TYR A 32 30.03 18.45 -15.45
CA TYR A 32 29.52 17.49 -16.44
C TYR A 32 29.77 16.02 -16.05
N ARG A 33 30.99 15.66 -15.63
CA ARG A 33 31.35 14.27 -15.30
C ARG A 33 30.47 13.72 -14.15
N VAL A 34 30.30 14.54 -13.11
CA VAL A 34 29.50 14.18 -11.93
C VAL A 34 28.01 14.18 -12.26
N ALA A 35 27.54 15.19 -13.02
CA ALA A 35 26.16 15.29 -13.47
C ALA A 35 25.76 14.08 -14.34
N PHE A 36 26.62 13.67 -15.26
CA PHE A 36 26.37 12.52 -16.14
C PHE A 36 26.16 11.22 -15.35
N GLN A 37 27.02 10.94 -14.38
CA GLN A 37 26.87 9.77 -13.49
C GLN A 37 25.57 9.85 -12.68
N ALA A 38 25.23 11.02 -12.14
CA ALA A 38 24.02 11.22 -11.36
C ALA A 38 22.75 11.02 -12.22
N VAL A 39 22.71 11.59 -13.43
CA VAL A 39 21.56 11.49 -14.35
C VAL A 39 21.33 10.04 -14.78
N ILE A 40 22.39 9.28 -15.07
CA ILE A 40 22.25 7.86 -15.41
C ILE A 40 21.64 7.08 -14.25
N LYS A 41 22.17 7.27 -13.04
CA LYS A 41 21.69 6.59 -11.83
C LYS A 41 20.23 6.95 -11.53
N ALA A 42 19.87 8.23 -11.68
CA ALA A 42 18.49 8.68 -11.54
C ALA A 42 17.55 8.06 -12.59
N GLY A 43 18.01 7.91 -13.84
CA GLY A 43 17.26 7.23 -14.89
C GLY A 43 16.99 5.75 -14.57
N GLN A 44 17.98 5.05 -14.03
CA GLN A 44 17.84 3.66 -13.58
C GLN A 44 16.81 3.55 -12.44
N TYR A 45 16.89 4.43 -11.43
CA TYR A 45 15.91 4.46 -10.34
C TYR A 45 14.51 4.82 -10.83
N ALA A 46 14.36 5.80 -11.71
CA ALA A 46 13.06 6.15 -12.27
C ALA A 46 12.40 4.95 -12.97
N TYR A 47 13.16 4.13 -13.69
CA TYR A 47 12.64 2.91 -14.32
C TYR A 47 12.22 1.86 -13.30
N ARG A 48 13.06 1.57 -12.30
CA ARG A 48 12.76 0.64 -11.21
C ARG A 48 11.51 1.10 -10.43
N ASP A 49 11.47 2.36 -10.04
CA ASP A 49 10.45 2.93 -9.16
C ASP A 49 9.08 3.01 -9.86
N ARG A 50 9.03 3.19 -11.19
CA ARG A 50 7.78 3.05 -11.96
C ARG A 50 7.15 1.66 -11.79
N ARG A 51 7.96 0.60 -11.74
CA ARG A 51 7.48 -0.77 -11.50
C ARG A 51 7.11 -0.98 -10.03
N GLN A 52 7.88 -0.40 -9.11
CA GLN A 52 7.65 -0.52 -7.66
C GLN A 52 6.44 0.28 -7.17
N ARG A 53 6.05 1.35 -7.86
CA ARG A 53 4.91 2.22 -7.52
C ARG A 53 3.62 1.45 -7.24
N LYS A 54 3.31 0.43 -8.05
CA LYS A 54 2.13 -0.43 -7.84
C LYS A 54 2.18 -1.16 -6.49
N ARG A 55 3.35 -1.61 -6.07
CA ARG A 55 3.56 -2.29 -4.77
C ARG A 55 3.47 -1.30 -3.60
N GLN A 56 4.05 -0.12 -3.74
CA GLN A 56 3.99 0.95 -2.73
C GLN A 56 2.54 1.37 -2.45
N PHE A 57 1.74 1.61 -3.51
CA PHE A 57 0.32 1.94 -3.33
C PHE A 57 -0.48 0.79 -2.72
N ARG A 58 -0.23 -0.45 -3.13
CA ARG A 58 -0.89 -1.61 -2.51
C ARG A 58 -0.55 -1.72 -1.02
N GLN A 59 0.70 -1.50 -0.65
CA GLN A 59 1.12 -1.49 0.75
C GLN A 59 0.42 -0.38 1.54
N LEU A 60 0.31 0.83 0.96
CA LEU A 60 -0.42 1.94 1.55
C LEU A 60 -1.91 1.61 1.76
N TRP A 61 -2.57 1.04 0.76
CA TRP A 61 -3.98 0.66 0.87
C TRP A 61 -4.19 -0.40 1.95
N ILE A 62 -3.34 -1.42 2.02
CA ILE A 62 -3.41 -2.44 3.09
C ILE A 62 -3.24 -1.80 4.46
N ALA A 63 -2.30 -0.87 4.62
CA ALA A 63 -2.10 -0.17 5.88
C ALA A 63 -3.34 0.64 6.30
N ARG A 64 -3.96 1.36 5.37
CA ARG A 64 -5.20 2.12 5.60
C ARG A 64 -6.36 1.21 6.01
N ILE A 65 -6.57 0.12 5.26
CA ILE A 65 -7.63 -0.85 5.54
C ILE A 65 -7.40 -1.53 6.88
N ASN A 66 -6.15 -1.91 7.20
CA ASN A 66 -5.83 -2.53 8.47
C ASN A 66 -6.13 -1.60 9.65
N ALA A 67 -5.80 -0.31 9.54
CA ALA A 67 -6.14 0.66 10.57
C ALA A 67 -7.65 0.76 10.81
N ALA A 68 -8.46 0.84 9.74
CA ALA A 68 -9.92 0.90 9.85
C ALA A 68 -10.53 -0.43 10.34
N ALA A 69 -10.01 -1.57 9.88
CA ALA A 69 -10.44 -2.89 10.34
C ALA A 69 -10.20 -3.05 11.85
N ARG A 70 -9.03 -2.60 12.35
CA ARG A 70 -8.70 -2.62 13.78
C ARG A 70 -9.61 -1.75 14.62
N GLN A 71 -10.07 -0.61 14.09
CA GLN A 71 -11.07 0.22 14.77
C GLN A 71 -12.41 -0.49 14.94
N ASN A 72 -12.75 -1.43 14.05
CA ASN A 72 -13.95 -2.25 14.11
C ASN A 72 -13.69 -3.64 14.75
N GLY A 73 -12.56 -3.83 15.44
CA GLY A 73 -12.27 -5.08 16.16
C GLY A 73 -11.80 -6.28 15.33
N ILE A 74 -11.76 -6.18 13.99
CA ILE A 74 -11.38 -7.29 13.10
C ILE A 74 -9.94 -7.13 12.56
N SER A 75 -9.26 -8.25 12.29
CA SER A 75 -7.97 -8.23 11.59
C SER A 75 -8.16 -8.19 10.07
N TYR A 76 -7.25 -7.53 9.35
CA TYR A 76 -7.28 -7.45 7.89
C TYR A 76 -7.47 -8.81 7.19
N SER A 77 -6.77 -9.86 7.66
CA SER A 77 -6.88 -11.20 7.06
C SER A 77 -8.28 -11.80 7.23
N LYS A 78 -8.89 -11.65 8.41
CA LYS A 78 -10.26 -12.11 8.66
C LYS A 78 -11.26 -11.32 7.82
N PHE A 79 -11.12 -10.00 7.77
CA PHE A 79 -11.98 -9.12 6.97
C PHE A 79 -11.95 -9.46 5.47
N ILE A 80 -10.76 -9.60 4.87
CA ILE A 80 -10.63 -9.96 3.45
C ILE A 80 -11.16 -11.37 3.17
N ASN A 81 -10.96 -12.31 4.10
CA ASN A 81 -11.53 -13.64 3.98
C ASN A 81 -13.07 -13.60 4.00
N GLY A 82 -13.65 -12.83 4.92
CA GLY A 82 -15.10 -12.62 5.02
C GLY A 82 -15.69 -12.01 3.75
N LEU A 83 -15.06 -10.97 3.20
CA LEU A 83 -15.50 -10.37 1.93
C LEU A 83 -15.44 -11.35 0.75
N LYS A 84 -14.39 -12.19 0.68
CA LYS A 84 -14.28 -13.21 -0.36
C LYS A 84 -15.38 -14.27 -0.24
N LYS A 85 -15.72 -14.68 0.99
CA LYS A 85 -16.83 -15.62 1.27
C LYS A 85 -18.19 -15.00 0.96
N ALA A 86 -18.34 -13.69 1.19
CA ALA A 86 -19.54 -12.92 0.85
C ALA A 86 -19.69 -12.64 -0.66
N SER A 87 -18.76 -13.13 -1.51
CA SER A 87 -18.69 -12.83 -2.94
C SER A 87 -18.64 -11.33 -3.28
N VAL A 88 -18.06 -10.52 -2.39
CA VAL A 88 -17.90 -9.07 -2.58
C VAL A 88 -16.51 -8.80 -3.16
N GLU A 89 -16.45 -8.64 -4.48
CA GLU A 89 -15.21 -8.31 -5.21
C GLU A 89 -14.97 -6.80 -5.24
N ILE A 90 -14.24 -6.28 -4.26
CA ILE A 90 -13.86 -4.86 -4.18
C ILE A 90 -12.35 -4.70 -4.25
N ASP A 91 -11.91 -3.77 -5.10
CA ASP A 91 -10.51 -3.38 -5.20
C ASP A 91 -10.02 -2.66 -3.94
N ARG A 92 -8.79 -2.98 -3.53
CA ARG A 92 -8.16 -2.41 -2.32
C ARG A 92 -8.01 -0.89 -2.37
N LYS A 93 -7.96 -0.30 -3.57
CA LYS A 93 -7.95 1.15 -3.75
C LYS A 93 -9.26 1.75 -3.24
N ILE A 94 -10.38 1.28 -3.79
CA ILE A 94 -11.72 1.75 -3.46
C ILE A 94 -12.01 1.47 -2.00
N LEU A 95 -11.66 0.28 -1.51
CA LEU A 95 -11.87 -0.09 -0.12
C LEU A 95 -11.08 0.81 0.85
N ALA A 96 -9.83 1.16 0.50
CA ALA A 96 -9.05 2.10 1.30
C ALA A 96 -9.58 3.54 1.25
N ASP A 97 -10.21 3.95 0.13
CA ASP A 97 -10.83 5.27 0.03
C ASP A 97 -12.13 5.31 0.86
N ILE A 98 -12.99 4.29 0.79
CA ILE A 98 -14.17 4.14 1.66
C ILE A 98 -13.77 4.18 3.13
N ALA A 99 -12.73 3.43 3.51
CA ALA A 99 -12.23 3.40 4.88
C ALA A 99 -11.82 4.77 5.45
N VAL A 100 -11.43 5.72 4.59
CA VAL A 100 -11.01 7.07 4.98
C VAL A 100 -12.17 8.05 4.95
N PHE A 101 -12.99 8.01 3.90
CA PHE A 101 -14.04 9.01 3.66
C PHE A 101 -15.38 8.67 4.31
N ASP A 102 -15.72 7.38 4.40
CA ASP A 102 -17.00 6.92 4.91
C ASP A 102 -16.83 5.74 5.88
N LYS A 103 -16.76 6.08 7.17
CA LYS A 103 -16.63 5.11 8.24
C LYS A 103 -17.89 4.25 8.39
N VAL A 104 -19.08 4.82 8.14
CA VAL A 104 -20.35 4.11 8.32
C VAL A 104 -20.49 3.01 7.26
N ALA A 105 -20.21 3.34 6.01
CA ALA A 105 -20.18 2.34 4.93
C ALA A 105 -19.12 1.26 5.18
N PHE A 106 -17.96 1.63 5.72
CA PHE A 106 -16.92 0.65 6.06
C PHE A 106 -17.38 -0.31 7.17
N THR A 107 -18.04 0.17 8.22
CA THR A 107 -18.57 -0.67 9.30
C THR A 107 -19.62 -1.66 8.78
N ALA A 108 -20.53 -1.23 7.90
CA ALA A 108 -21.51 -2.14 7.27
C ALA A 108 -20.83 -3.25 6.44
N LEU A 109 -19.69 -2.95 5.78
CA LEU A 109 -18.90 -3.96 5.09
C LEU A 109 -18.22 -4.94 6.06
N VAL A 110 -17.79 -4.48 7.23
CA VAL A 110 -17.21 -5.33 8.28
C VAL A 110 -18.26 -6.30 8.82
N GLU A 111 -19.45 -5.82 9.16
CA GLU A 111 -20.57 -6.67 9.62
C GLU A 111 -20.93 -7.75 8.59
N LYS A 112 -20.96 -7.38 7.30
CA LYS A 112 -21.20 -8.34 6.22
C LYS A 112 -20.07 -9.35 6.06
N ALA A 113 -18.83 -8.94 6.31
CA ALA A 113 -17.69 -9.85 6.32
C ALA A 113 -17.75 -10.81 7.52
N GLU A 114 -18.12 -10.34 8.71
CA GLU A 114 -18.22 -11.14 9.93
C GLU A 114 -19.30 -12.22 9.84
N SER A 115 -20.50 -11.85 9.39
CA SER A 115 -21.60 -12.81 9.17
C SER A 115 -21.20 -13.94 8.20
N SER A 116 -20.40 -13.63 7.19
CA SER A 116 -19.90 -14.61 6.21
C SER A 116 -18.77 -15.49 6.73
N THR A 117 -18.08 -15.08 7.81
CA THR A 117 -16.94 -15.83 8.36
C THR A 117 -17.37 -16.86 9.41
N GLY A 118 -18.64 -16.87 9.83
CA GLY A 118 -19.19 -17.88 10.74
C GLY A 118 -18.67 -17.79 12.17
N VAL A 119 -18.27 -16.59 12.63
CA VAL A 119 -17.87 -16.36 14.04
C VAL A 119 -19.09 -16.03 14.91
N SER A 120 -20.29 -16.03 14.35
CA SER A 120 -21.55 -15.68 15.03
C SER A 120 -22.22 -16.87 15.76
N GLN A 121 -21.47 -17.83 16.33
CA GLN A 121 -22.08 -18.96 17.06
C GLN A 121 -21.34 -19.42 18.33
N LEU A 122 -20.54 -18.59 19.02
CA LEU A 122 -19.88 -19.05 20.27
C LEU A 122 -19.97 -18.12 21.49
N GLU A 123 -20.77 -17.06 21.48
CA GLU A 123 -20.84 -16.14 22.64
C GLU A 123 -22.28 -15.81 23.10
N GLU A 124 -23.29 -16.62 22.72
CA GLU A 124 -24.64 -16.53 23.31
C GLU A 124 -25.11 -17.94 23.70
N GLY A 125 -24.89 -18.35 24.95
CA GLY A 125 -25.47 -19.61 25.44
C GLY A 125 -24.84 -20.31 26.65
N ALA A 126 -23.84 -19.75 27.33
CA ALA A 126 -23.27 -20.37 28.55
C ALA A 126 -23.73 -19.69 29.85
N SER A 127 -24.85 -18.96 29.85
CA SER A 127 -25.51 -18.54 31.07
C SER A 127 -26.53 -19.60 31.53
N LEU A 128 -26.00 -20.55 32.32
CA LEU A 128 -26.65 -21.39 33.33
C LEU A 128 -27.59 -22.52 32.85
N PRO A 129 -27.43 -23.72 33.44
CA PRO A 129 -28.35 -24.02 34.53
C PRO A 129 -27.62 -24.32 35.82
N LEU A 130 -28.19 -23.78 36.91
CA LEU A 130 -27.93 -24.06 38.32
C LEU A 130 -28.19 -25.54 38.70
N PHE A 131 -27.60 -26.50 37.97
CA PHE A 131 -27.85 -27.94 38.12
C PHE A 131 -26.81 -28.65 38.99
N ILE A 132 -26.32 -27.99 40.03
CA ILE A 132 -25.57 -28.61 41.14
C ILE A 132 -26.31 -28.29 42.44
N LEU A 133 -27.50 -28.87 42.58
CA LEU A 133 -28.28 -28.82 43.82
C LEU A 133 -28.94 -30.19 44.07
N THR A 134 -28.18 -31.28 43.92
CA THR A 134 -28.59 -32.61 44.41
C THR A 134 -27.34 -33.45 44.63
N VAL A 135 -27.05 -33.77 45.90
CA VAL A 135 -26.30 -34.92 46.46
C VAL A 135 -25.43 -34.41 47.62
N SER A 136 -26.09 -34.18 48.76
CA SER A 136 -25.43 -34.21 50.08
C SER A 136 -26.50 -34.41 51.18
N MET A 137 -27.18 -35.56 51.12
CA MET A 137 -27.79 -36.20 52.29
C MET A 137 -27.57 -37.69 52.11
N HIS A 138 -26.60 -38.24 52.84
CA HIS A 138 -26.55 -39.53 53.54
C HIS A 138 -25.27 -39.50 54.37
#